data_AF-A0A939WWE8-F1
#
_entry.id   AF-A0A939WWE8-F1
#
_cell.length_a   1.000
_cell.length_b   1.000
_cell.length_c   1.000
_cell.angle_alpha   90.00
_cell.angle_beta   90.00
_cell.angle_gamma   90.00
#
_symmetry.space_group_name_H-M   'P 1'
#
loop_
_entity.id
_entity.type
_entity.pdbx_description
1 polymer ?
#
loop_
_entity_poly.entity_id
_entity_poly.type
_entity_poly.pdbx_seq_one_letter_code
_entity_poly.pdbx_strand_id
1 'polypeptide(L)'
;MKKILFLLVLALFSFALSAKEAQKSEVFYFFYSATCPHCHEAMPFVEELEKEYPEIEFRKLELSASPENQAVFKKKLEKLKIKGSGVPTFIFKEKYIVGFRKGVYEEKIRAMIGSPAKKAVPK
;
A
#
# COMPACT_ATOMS: atom_id res chain seq x y z
N MET A 1 -23.11 44.15 21.58
CA MET A 1 -23.75 43.12 20.72
C MET A 1 -22.88 42.68 19.54
N LYS A 2 -22.21 43.58 18.81
CA LYS A 2 -21.28 43.24 17.70
C LYS A 2 -20.10 42.33 18.07
N LYS A 3 -19.56 42.46 19.30
CA LYS A 3 -18.43 41.65 19.81
C LYS A 3 -18.80 40.19 20.10
N ILE A 4 -20.06 39.93 20.50
CA ILE A 4 -20.58 38.57 20.76
C ILE A 4 -20.83 37.85 19.43
N LEU A 5 -21.31 38.57 18.41
CA LEU A 5 -21.45 38.04 17.06
C LEU A 5 -20.08 37.69 16.45
N PHE A 6 -19.07 38.52 16.70
CA PHE A 6 -17.70 38.27 16.25
C PHE A 6 -17.05 37.05 16.92
N LEU A 7 -17.33 36.81 18.21
CA LEU A 7 -16.85 35.64 18.96
C LEU A 7 -17.53 34.33 18.52
N LEU A 8 -18.82 34.37 18.16
CA LEU A 8 -19.54 33.20 17.63
C LEU A 8 -19.05 32.80 16.24
N VAL A 9 -18.76 33.77 15.36
CA VAL A 9 -18.21 33.50 14.02
C VAL A 9 -16.79 32.94 14.10
N LEU A 10 -15.96 33.42 15.05
CA LEU A 10 -14.61 32.89 15.26
C LEU A 10 -14.61 31.46 15.82
N ALA A 11 -15.54 31.14 16.72
CA ALA A 11 -15.72 29.79 17.26
C ALA A 11 -16.24 28.79 16.20
N LEU A 12 -17.11 29.24 15.28
CA LEU A 12 -17.57 28.44 14.13
C LEU A 12 -16.46 28.17 13.12
N PHE A 13 -15.48 29.07 12.99
CA PHE A 13 -14.34 28.88 12.09
C PHE A 13 -13.33 27.85 12.63
N SER A 14 -13.22 27.72 13.96
CA SER A 14 -12.33 26.74 14.59
C SER A 14 -12.83 25.29 14.51
N PHE A 15 -14.15 25.06 14.36
CA PHE A 15 -14.72 23.71 14.28
C PHE A 15 -14.63 23.09 12.87
N ALA A 16 -14.49 23.90 11.82
CA ALA A 16 -14.36 23.42 10.44
C ALA A 16 -12.98 22.82 10.13
N LEU A 17 -12.00 23.02 11.02
CA LEU A 17 -10.70 22.35 10.96
C LEU A 17 -10.73 21.02 11.71
N SER A 18 -11.85 20.30 11.61
CA SER A 18 -11.96 18.95 12.15
C SER A 18 -10.98 18.07 11.38
N ALA A 19 -9.96 17.62 12.12
CA ALA A 19 -8.86 16.79 11.68
C ALA A 19 -9.27 15.82 10.57
N LYS A 20 -8.64 15.96 9.40
CA LYS A 20 -8.52 14.85 8.44
C LYS A 20 -7.67 13.81 9.15
N GLU A 21 -8.32 12.98 9.95
CA GLU A 21 -7.69 11.86 10.64
C GLU A 21 -6.94 11.08 9.56
N ALA A 22 -5.61 11.04 9.68
CA ALA A 22 -4.77 10.32 8.75
C ALA A 22 -5.08 8.84 8.93
N GLN A 23 -6.13 8.38 8.25
CA GLN A 23 -6.52 6.99 8.24
C GLN A 23 -5.30 6.24 7.76
N LYS A 24 -4.74 5.42 8.65
CA LYS A 24 -3.52 4.68 8.40
C LYS A 24 -3.79 3.73 7.24
N SER A 25 -3.33 4.09 6.05
CA SER A 25 -3.49 3.28 4.85
C SER A 25 -2.80 1.94 5.07
N GLU A 26 -3.50 0.86 4.77
CA GLU A 26 -2.87 -0.46 4.70
C GLU A 26 -1.77 -0.42 3.64
N VAL A 27 -0.67 -1.13 3.89
CA VAL A 27 0.52 -1.09 3.02
C VAL A 27 0.65 -2.40 2.27
N PHE A 28 0.65 -2.33 0.95
CA PHE A 28 1.04 -3.42 0.06
C PHE A 28 2.52 -3.29 -0.26
N TYR A 29 3.30 -4.32 0.05
CA TYR A 29 4.73 -4.36 -0.28
C TYR A 29 4.96 -5.21 -1.52
N PHE A 30 5.72 -4.65 -2.45
CA PHE A 30 6.30 -5.35 -3.59
C PHE A 30 7.82 -5.26 -3.48
N PHE A 31 8.46 -6.35 -3.05
CA PHE A 31 9.91 -6.46 -2.99
C PHE A 31 10.43 -7.05 -4.29
N TYR A 32 11.38 -6.35 -4.93
CA TYR A 32 11.85 -6.70 -6.26
C TYR A 32 13.36 -6.47 -6.43
N SER A 33 13.91 -6.97 -7.53
CA SER A 33 15.26 -6.64 -8.00
C SER A 33 15.20 -6.12 -9.43
N ALA A 34 15.97 -5.09 -9.75
CA ALA A 34 16.10 -4.51 -11.09
C ALA A 34 16.71 -5.47 -12.14
N THR A 35 17.25 -6.61 -11.72
CA THR A 35 17.81 -7.63 -12.62
C THR A 35 16.97 -8.90 -12.70
N CYS A 36 15.81 -8.94 -12.03
CA CYS A 36 14.95 -10.12 -11.99
C CYS A 36 13.88 -10.09 -13.09
N PRO A 37 13.88 -11.03 -14.06
CA PRO A 37 12.90 -11.05 -15.15
C PRO A 37 11.45 -11.13 -14.66
N HIS A 38 11.18 -11.95 -13.64
CA HIS A 38 9.84 -12.09 -13.05
C HIS A 38 9.38 -10.81 -12.33
N CYS A 39 10.31 -10.00 -11.82
CA CYS A 39 9.98 -8.69 -11.26
C CYS A 39 9.57 -7.71 -12.37
N HIS A 40 10.26 -7.73 -13.51
CA HIS A 40 9.89 -6.92 -14.67
C HIS A 40 8.52 -7.29 -15.22
N GLU A 41 8.20 -8.59 -15.28
CA GLU A 41 6.86 -9.04 -15.66
C GLU A 41 5.78 -8.61 -14.66
N ALA A 42 6.10 -8.58 -13.36
CA ALA A 42 5.16 -8.19 -12.31
C ALA A 42 4.91 -6.67 -12.24
N MET A 43 5.91 -5.84 -12.59
CA MET A 43 5.85 -4.40 -12.36
C MET A 43 4.60 -3.72 -12.98
N PRO A 44 4.25 -3.96 -14.26
CA PRO A 44 3.05 -3.34 -14.85
C PRO A 44 1.77 -3.71 -14.12
N PHE A 45 1.66 -4.96 -13.65
CA PHE A 45 0.52 -5.43 -12.88
C PHE A 45 0.46 -4.75 -11.49
N VAL A 46 1.60 -4.55 -10.82
CA VAL A 46 1.64 -3.82 -9.54
C VAL A 46 1.22 -2.36 -9.72
N GLU A 47 1.63 -1.72 -10.82
CA GLU A 47 1.21 -0.35 -11.16
C GLU A 47 -0.28 -0.25 -11.50
N GLU A 48 -0.88 -1.32 -12.05
CA GLU A 48 -2.32 -1.42 -12.26
C GLU A 48 -3.06 -1.52 -10.91
N LEU A 49 -2.60 -2.41 -10.01
CA LEU A 49 -3.16 -2.53 -8.66
C LEU A 49 -3.11 -1.21 -7.89
N GLU A 50 -2.01 -0.46 -7.99
CA GLU A 50 -1.86 0.84 -7.32
C GLU A 50 -2.94 1.84 -7.77
N LYS A 51 -3.40 1.78 -9.02
CA LYS A 51 -4.49 2.62 -9.54
C LYS A 51 -5.87 2.12 -9.12
N GLU A 52 -6.03 0.81 -9.02
CA GLU A 52 -7.31 0.17 -8.65
C GLU A 52 -7.64 0.28 -7.16
N TYR A 53 -6.61 0.32 -6.31
CA TYR A 53 -6.73 0.38 -4.85
C TYR A 53 -6.10 1.66 -4.29
N PRO A 54 -6.67 2.86 -4.59
CA PRO A 54 -6.09 4.13 -4.18
C PRO A 54 -6.08 4.35 -2.66
N GLU A 55 -6.81 3.56 -1.90
CA GLU A 55 -6.82 3.55 -0.44
C GLU A 55 -5.63 2.80 0.19
N ILE A 56 -4.88 2.04 -0.61
CA ILE A 56 -3.74 1.23 -0.18
C ILE A 56 -2.45 1.96 -0.55
N GLU A 57 -1.50 2.02 0.37
CA GLU A 57 -0.15 2.50 0.08
C GLU A 57 0.66 1.38 -0.58
N PHE A 58 1.08 1.55 -1.83
CA PHE A 58 1.96 0.61 -2.52
C PHE A 58 3.43 0.98 -2.34
N ARG A 59 4.18 0.12 -1.63
CA ARG A 59 5.63 0.26 -1.47
C ARG A 59 6.37 -0.72 -2.37
N LYS A 60 6.91 -0.20 -3.47
CA LYS A 60 7.77 -0.92 -4.42
C LYS A 60 9.22 -0.77 -3.97
N LEU A 61 9.78 -1.79 -3.32
CA LEU A 61 11.10 -1.74 -2.68
C LEU A 61 12.12 -2.58 -3.47
N GLU A 62 13.05 -1.90 -4.12
CA GLU A 62 14.17 -2.50 -4.84
C GLU A 62 15.23 -2.96 -3.83
N LEU A 63 15.66 -4.23 -3.93
CA LEU A 63 16.55 -4.85 -2.95
C LEU A 63 18.03 -4.82 -3.33
N SER A 64 18.37 -4.84 -4.62
CA SER A 64 19.77 -5.00 -5.04
C SER A 64 20.65 -3.78 -4.72
N ALA A 65 20.06 -2.58 -4.69
CA ALA A 65 20.78 -1.33 -4.49
C ALA A 65 20.52 -0.65 -3.13
N SER A 66 19.68 -1.21 -2.26
CA SER A 66 19.31 -0.58 -0.97
C SER A 66 19.38 -1.55 0.21
N PRO A 67 20.41 -1.43 1.07
CA PRO A 67 20.48 -2.16 2.34
C PRO A 67 19.29 -1.89 3.27
N GLU A 68 18.72 -0.69 3.22
CA GLU A 68 17.55 -0.31 4.01
C GLU A 68 16.32 -1.12 3.58
N ASN A 69 16.09 -1.26 2.27
CA ASN A 69 15.01 -2.08 1.73
C ASN A 69 15.22 -3.57 2.05
N GLN A 70 16.46 -4.05 2.01
CA GLN A 70 16.80 -5.42 2.46
C GLN A 70 16.46 -5.63 3.93
N ALA A 71 16.74 -4.66 4.80
CA ALA A 71 16.40 -4.74 6.22
C ALA A 71 14.88 -4.78 6.43
N VAL A 72 14.11 -3.97 5.69
CA VAL A 72 12.65 -4.02 5.69
C VAL A 72 12.15 -5.39 5.24
N PHE A 73 12.72 -5.93 4.16
CA PHE A 73 12.36 -7.24 3.63
C PHE A 73 12.60 -8.36 4.65
N LYS A 74 13.82 -8.41 5.23
CA LYS A 74 14.19 -9.38 6.25
C LYS A 74 13.22 -9.36 7.44
N LYS A 75 12.91 -8.16 7.95
CA LYS A 75 11.95 -8.00 9.06
C LYS A 75 10.55 -8.53 8.72
N LYS A 76 10.10 -8.38 7.48
CA LYS A 76 8.81 -8.94 7.02
C LYS A 76 8.85 -10.46 6.92
N LEU A 77 9.91 -11.02 6.34
CA LEU A 77 10.11 -12.47 6.23
C LEU A 77 10.10 -13.14 7.62
N GLU A 78 10.83 -12.54 8.58
CA GLU A 78 10.89 -13.02 9.97
C GLU A 78 9.53 -12.95 10.65
N LYS A 79 8.84 -11.79 10.57
CA LYS A 79 7.52 -11.61 11.18
C LYS A 79 6.50 -12.63 10.68
N LEU A 80 6.52 -12.93 9.39
CA LEU A 80 5.58 -13.85 8.74
C LEU A 80 6.09 -15.29 8.68
N LYS A 81 7.28 -15.58 9.23
CA LYS A 81 7.94 -16.89 9.23
C LYS A 81 8.03 -17.51 7.82
N ILE A 82 8.32 -16.69 6.82
CA ILE A 82 8.41 -17.09 5.42
C ILE A 82 9.73 -17.84 5.21
N LYS A 83 9.67 -19.09 4.73
CA LYS A 83 10.83 -19.97 4.56
C LYS A 83 11.64 -19.73 3.26
N GLY A 84 11.45 -18.60 2.57
CA GLY A 84 12.14 -18.27 1.33
C GLY A 84 12.28 -16.76 1.11
N SER A 85 13.41 -16.34 0.53
CA SER A 85 13.79 -14.93 0.32
C SER A 85 13.82 -14.52 -1.16
N GLY A 86 13.04 -15.19 -2.01
CA GLY A 86 13.01 -14.92 -3.45
C GLY A 86 12.31 -13.61 -3.80
N VAL A 87 12.69 -13.03 -4.94
CA VAL A 87 11.95 -11.93 -5.58
C VAL A 87 11.31 -12.39 -6.89
N PRO A 88 10.15 -11.83 -7.29
CA PRO A 88 9.38 -10.86 -6.53
C PRO A 88 8.71 -11.47 -5.29
N THR A 89 8.54 -10.68 -4.23
CA THR A 89 7.70 -11.04 -3.08
C THR A 89 6.65 -9.96 -2.84
N PHE A 90 5.39 -10.39 -2.74
CA PHE A 90 4.24 -9.54 -2.47
C PHE A 90 3.74 -9.80 -1.05
N ILE A 91 3.48 -8.75 -0.28
CA ILE A 91 2.97 -8.87 1.09
C ILE A 91 1.86 -7.85 1.32
N PHE A 92 0.72 -8.33 1.82
CA PHE A 92 -0.36 -7.48 2.28
C PHE A 92 -0.98 -8.07 3.54
N LYS A 93 -0.99 -7.28 4.63
CA LYS A 93 -1.37 -7.74 5.98
C LYS A 93 -0.53 -8.97 6.39
N GLU A 94 -1.18 -10.09 6.67
CA GLU A 94 -0.56 -11.36 7.08
C GLU A 94 -0.42 -12.36 5.92
N LYS A 95 -0.82 -11.96 4.72
CA LYS A 95 -0.74 -12.79 3.52
C LYS A 95 0.50 -12.42 2.70
N TYR A 96 1.05 -13.40 2.00
CA TYR A 96 2.20 -13.21 1.13
C TYR A 96 2.17 -14.16 -0.06
N ILE A 97 2.84 -13.76 -1.14
CA ILE A 97 3.09 -14.56 -2.35
C ILE A 97 4.54 -14.33 -2.77
N VAL A 98 5.24 -15.42 -3.10
CA VAL A 98 6.61 -15.38 -3.63
C VAL A 98 6.60 -15.90 -5.06
N GLY A 99 7.28 -15.18 -5.95
CA GLY A 99 7.33 -15.45 -7.38
C GLY A 99 6.19 -14.80 -8.17
N PHE A 100 6.39 -14.66 -9.47
CA PHE A 100 5.39 -14.17 -10.41
C PHE A 100 5.58 -14.82 -11.77
N ARG A 101 4.47 -15.19 -12.40
CA ARG A 101 4.38 -15.57 -13.80
C ARG A 101 3.10 -14.97 -14.35
N LYS A 102 3.23 -14.22 -15.45
CA LYS A 102 2.09 -13.60 -16.12
C LYS A 102 1.03 -14.64 -16.51
N GLY A 103 -0.23 -14.31 -16.28
CA GLY A 103 -1.42 -15.14 -16.53
C GLY A 103 -1.69 -16.21 -15.46
N VAL A 104 -0.97 -16.20 -14.34
CA VAL A 104 -1.06 -17.26 -13.30
C VAL A 104 -1.16 -16.71 -11.89
N TYR A 105 -0.50 -15.60 -11.61
CA TYR A 105 -0.38 -15.07 -10.25
C TYR A 105 -1.29 -13.87 -9.98
N GLU A 106 -1.78 -13.21 -11.01
CA GLU A 106 -2.55 -11.96 -10.93
C GLU A 106 -3.80 -12.13 -10.05
N GLU A 107 -4.63 -13.13 -10.35
CA GLU A 107 -5.84 -13.42 -9.58
C GLU A 107 -5.52 -13.77 -8.12
N LYS A 108 -4.44 -14.51 -7.88
CA LYS A 108 -4.00 -14.87 -6.53
C LYS A 108 -3.57 -13.63 -5.73
N ILE A 109 -2.87 -12.70 -6.38
CA ILE A 109 -2.43 -11.45 -5.76
C ILE A 109 -3.62 -10.51 -5.54
N ARG A 110 -4.58 -10.42 -6.47
CA ARG A 110 -5.83 -9.67 -6.26
C ARG A 110 -6.63 -10.22 -5.09
N ALA A 111 -6.80 -11.54 -5.01
CA ALA A 111 -7.49 -12.21 -3.90
C ALA A 111 -6.79 -12.01 -2.55
N MET A 112 -5.48 -11.76 -2.54
CA MET A 112 -4.76 -11.39 -1.33
C MET A 112 -5.27 -10.06 -0.74
N ILE A 113 -5.47 -9.06 -1.61
CA ILE A 113 -5.95 -7.73 -1.28
C ILE A 113 -7.45 -7.76 -0.94
N GLY A 114 -8.23 -8.45 -1.77
CA GLY A 114 -9.70 -8.49 -1.70
C GLY A 114 -10.34 -7.61 -2.78
N SER A 115 -11.67 -7.50 -2.75
CA SER A 115 -12.37 -6.59 -3.66
C SER A 115 -11.95 -5.14 -3.40
N PRO A 116 -11.69 -4.33 -4.44
CA PRO A 116 -11.42 -2.90 -4.25
C PRO A 116 -12.60 -2.29 -3.52
N ALA A 117 -12.33 -1.40 -2.55
CA ALA A 117 -13.38 -0.69 -1.87
C ALA A 117 -14.22 0.01 -2.95
N LYS A 118 -15.55 -0.19 -2.95
CA LYS A 118 -16.43 0.57 -3.83
C LYS A 118 -16.12 2.03 -3.58
N LYS A 119 -15.64 2.75 -4.60
CA LYS A 119 -15.44 4.21 -4.51
C LYS A 119 -16.69 4.77 -3.85
N ALA A 120 -16.53 5.39 -2.68
CA ALA A 120 -17.58 6.23 -2.14
C ALA A 120 -17.72 7.37 -3.14
N VAL A 121 -18.66 7.24 -4.07
CA VAL A 121 -19.03 8.32 -4.98
C VAL A 121 -19.64 9.37 -4.07
N PRO A 122 -19.02 10.55 -3.91
CA PRO A 122 -19.66 11.64 -3.18
C PRO A 122 -20.98 11.94 -3.89
N LYS A 123 -22.08 11.82 -3.15
CA LYS A 123 -23.43 12.19 -3.61
C LYS A 123 -23.55 13.70 -3.72
#